data_AF-A0A2U3CB25-F1
#
_entry.id   AF-A0A2U3CB25-F1
#
_cell.length_a   1.000
_cell.length_b   1.000
_cell.length_c   1.000
_cell.angle_alpha   90.00
_cell.angle_beta   90.00
_cell.angle_gamma   90.00
#
_symmetry.space_group_name_H-M   'P 1'
#
loop_
_entity.id
_entity.type
_entity.pdbx_description
1 polymer ?
#
loop_
_entity_poly.entity_id
_entity_poly.type
_entity_poly.pdbx_seq_one_letter_code
_entity_poly.pdbx_strand_id
1 'polypeptide(L)'
;MPKIFEYLGILIFFYSNEHEPIHVHAKKGEFESKAEFFIINGVISEIKITAIKGSKPLIGKDLKDFEVFLENYSDKIVEKWINYFVYHKDVKFEKITKRIK
;
A
#
# COMPACT_ATOMS: atom_id res chain seq x y z
N MET A 1 5.36 -7.90 -9.75
CA MET A 1 5.31 -7.14 -8.49
C MET A 1 5.52 -5.67 -8.81
N PRO A 2 4.48 -4.97 -9.27
CA PRO A 2 4.54 -3.54 -9.55
C PRO A 2 4.80 -2.75 -8.25
N LYS A 3 5.89 -1.98 -8.23
CA LYS A 3 6.16 -0.99 -7.18
C LYS A 3 5.41 0.28 -7.55
N ILE A 4 4.62 0.81 -6.63
CA ILE A 4 3.74 1.95 -6.91
C ILE A 4 4.16 3.22 -6.18
N PHE A 5 4.71 3.09 -4.96
CA PHE A 5 5.20 4.23 -4.20
C PHE A 5 6.45 3.90 -3.39
N GLU A 6 7.23 4.91 -3.06
CA GLU A 6 8.15 4.89 -1.93
C GLU A 6 7.89 6.13 -1.06
N TYR A 7 7.59 5.94 0.23
CA TYR A 7 7.39 7.03 1.19
C TYR A 7 8.39 6.90 2.35
N LEU A 8 9.31 7.85 2.49
CA LEU A 8 10.33 7.87 3.56
C LEU A 8 11.08 6.52 3.72
N GLY A 9 11.38 5.87 2.59
CA GLY A 9 12.07 4.58 2.51
C GLY A 9 11.17 3.35 2.71
N ILE A 10 9.86 3.54 2.94
CA ILE A 10 8.86 2.46 2.92
C ILE A 10 8.46 2.25 1.47
N LEU A 11 8.73 1.06 0.93
CA LEU A 11 8.35 0.68 -0.42
C LEU A 11 6.94 0.08 -0.41
N ILE A 12 6.04 0.60 -1.25
CA ILE A 12 4.66 0.14 -1.38
C ILE A 12 4.47 -0.50 -2.76
N PHE A 13 3.92 -1.71 -2.79
CA PHE A 13 3.80 -2.53 -4.00
C PHE A 13 2.63 -3.51 -3.94
N PHE A 14 2.21 -4.01 -5.10
CA PHE A 14 1.30 -5.15 -5.23
C PHE A 14 2.09 -6.43 -5.50
N TYR A 15 1.68 -7.56 -4.94
CA TYR A 15 2.19 -8.85 -5.39
C TYR A 15 1.59 -9.22 -6.76
N SER A 16 2.24 -10.13 -7.50
CA SER A 16 1.78 -10.48 -8.85
C SER A 16 0.49 -11.34 -8.83
N ASN A 17 0.22 -12.03 -7.72
CA ASN A 17 -0.95 -12.89 -7.50
C ASN A 17 -2.01 -12.22 -6.63
N GLU A 18 -2.06 -10.90 -6.68
CA GLU A 18 -3.01 -10.04 -5.97
C GLU A 18 -4.46 -10.39 -6.32
N HIS A 19 -5.36 -10.25 -5.36
CA HIS A 19 -6.79 -10.55 -5.49
C HIS A 19 -7.59 -9.67 -4.54
N GLU A 20 -8.92 -9.68 -4.66
CA GLU A 20 -9.79 -8.97 -3.71
C GLU A 20 -9.77 -9.63 -2.31
N PRO A 21 -9.86 -8.87 -1.21
CA PRO A 21 -9.94 -7.40 -1.16
C PRO A 21 -8.63 -6.74 -1.61
N ILE A 22 -8.72 -5.56 -2.24
CA ILE A 22 -7.55 -4.79 -2.69
C ILE A 22 -6.57 -4.67 -1.52
N HIS A 23 -5.31 -5.06 -1.73
CA HIS A 23 -4.28 -4.85 -0.71
C HIS A 23 -2.96 -4.34 -1.29
N VAL A 24 -2.14 -3.76 -0.42
CA VAL A 24 -0.74 -3.42 -0.72
C VAL A 24 0.17 -3.96 0.36
N HIS A 25 1.42 -4.17 -0.03
CA HIS A 25 2.49 -4.50 0.88
C HIS A 25 3.40 -3.29 1.07
N ALA A 26 3.72 -3.00 2.32
CA ALA A 26 4.64 -1.95 2.71
C ALA A 26 5.87 -2.57 3.36
N LYS A 27 7.04 -2.35 2.75
CA LYS A 27 8.30 -2.95 3.15
C LYS A 27 9.36 -1.91 3.44
N LYS A 28 10.10 -2.10 4.54
CA LYS A 28 11.30 -1.33 4.87
C LYS A 28 12.33 -2.23 5.53
N GLY A 29 13.42 -2.50 4.81
CA GLY A 29 14.42 -3.49 5.24
C GLY A 29 13.83 -4.89 5.36
N GLU A 30 13.98 -5.51 6.52
CA GLU A 30 13.43 -6.84 6.85
C GLU A 30 11.94 -6.81 7.26
N PHE A 31 11.38 -5.63 7.47
CA PHE A 31 10.02 -5.45 7.99
C PHE A 31 9.01 -5.29 6.85
N GLU A 32 7.87 -5.96 6.97
CA GLU A 32 6.80 -5.91 5.98
C GLU A 32 5.41 -6.03 6.65
N SER A 33 4.51 -5.12 6.28
CA SER A 33 3.10 -5.16 6.65
C SER A 33 2.23 -5.18 5.41
N LYS A 34 1.03 -5.73 5.53
CA LYS A 34 -0.01 -5.68 4.49
C LYS A 34 -1.10 -4.71 4.92
N ALA A 35 -1.61 -3.90 4.00
CA ALA A 35 -2.80 -3.07 4.21
C ALA A 35 -3.92 -3.55 3.28
N GLU A 36 -5.04 -3.97 3.87
CA GLU A 36 -6.22 -4.47 3.17
C GLU A 36 -7.31 -3.41 3.15
N PHE A 37 -7.85 -3.11 1.97
CA PHE A 37 -8.85 -2.08 1.74
C PHE A 37 -10.23 -2.71 1.64
N PHE A 38 -11.12 -2.33 2.55
CA PHE A 38 -12.52 -2.70 2.52
C PHE A 38 -13.32 -1.57 1.88
N ILE A 39 -13.98 -1.86 0.77
CA ILE A 39 -14.71 -0.89 -0.04
C ILE A 39 -16.19 -1.26 -0.05
N ILE A 40 -17.04 -0.29 0.31
CA ILE A 40 -18.50 -0.43 0.33
C ILE A 40 -19.09 0.65 -0.56
N ASN A 41 -19.88 0.25 -1.56
CA ASN A 41 -20.50 1.15 -2.54
C ASN A 41 -19.48 2.08 -3.25
N GLY A 42 -18.28 1.56 -3.54
CA GLY A 42 -17.21 2.31 -4.21
C GLY A 42 -16.44 3.29 -3.31
N VAL A 43 -16.73 3.32 -2.00
CA VAL A 43 -16.03 4.15 -1.02
C VAL A 43 -15.20 3.28 -0.09
N ILE A 44 -13.96 3.68 0.18
CA ILE A 44 -13.08 3.00 1.15
C ILE A 44 -13.67 3.22 2.55
N SER A 45 -14.20 2.15 3.16
CA SER A 45 -14.82 2.21 4.48
C SER A 45 -13.83 1.92 5.60
N GLU A 46 -12.85 1.06 5.35
CA GLU A 46 -11.83 0.67 6.32
C GLU A 46 -10.54 0.26 5.60
N ILE A 47 -9.38 0.55 6.22
CA ILE A 47 -8.10 0.00 5.82
C ILE A 47 -7.50 -0.71 7.03
N LYS A 48 -7.23 -2.01 6.90
CA LYS A 48 -6.69 -2.82 8.00
C LYS A 48 -5.24 -3.19 7.73
N ILE A 49 -4.35 -2.78 8.63
CA ILE A 49 -2.94 -3.17 8.57
C ILE A 49 -2.74 -4.47 9.35
N THR A 50 -2.17 -5.48 8.70
CA THR A 50 -1.89 -6.80 9.27
C THR A 50 -0.44 -7.21 9.07
N ALA A 51 0.07 -8.03 9.98
CA ALA A 51 1.36 -8.68 9.81
C ALA A 51 1.25 -9.81 8.78
N ILE A 52 2.32 -10.05 8.03
CA ILE A 52 2.39 -11.17 7.09
C ILE A 52 3.18 -12.33 7.69
N LYS A 53 2.79 -13.57 7.34
CA LYS A 53 3.50 -14.76 7.80
C LYS A 53 4.93 -14.76 7.26
N GLY A 54 5.91 -14.92 8.16
CA GLY A 54 7.33 -15.02 7.78
C GLY A 54 8.08 -13.70 7.67
N SER A 55 7.45 -12.55 7.99
CA SER A 55 8.14 -11.26 8.13
C SER A 55 7.74 -10.57 9.43
N LYS A 56 8.63 -9.73 9.96
CA LYS A 56 8.32 -8.85 11.08
C LYS A 56 7.50 -7.67 10.55
N PRO A 57 6.41 -7.25 11.22
CA PRO A 57 5.64 -6.11 10.75
C PRO A 57 6.40 -4.80 10.91
N LEU A 58 6.00 -3.77 10.17
CA LEU A 58 6.40 -2.40 10.46
C LEU A 58 5.96 -2.04 11.90
N ILE A 59 6.83 -1.33 12.62
CA ILE A 59 6.59 -0.92 14.02
C ILE A 59 6.99 0.53 14.25
N GLY A 60 6.52 1.09 15.37
CA GLY A 60 6.96 2.40 15.85
C GLY A 60 6.70 3.51 14.82
N LYS A 61 7.76 4.27 14.49
CA LYS A 61 7.66 5.41 13.58
C LYS A 61 7.32 5.01 12.15
N ASP A 62 7.82 3.87 11.67
CA ASP A 62 7.59 3.45 10.28
C ASP A 62 6.14 2.99 10.08
N LEU A 63 5.53 2.34 11.07
CA LEU A 63 4.10 2.02 11.04
C LEU A 63 3.25 3.30 11.00
N LYS A 64 3.55 4.28 11.86
CA LYS A 64 2.84 5.57 11.87
C LYS A 64 3.00 6.33 10.56
N ASP A 65 4.20 6.34 9.99
CA ASP A 65 4.44 6.94 8.67
C ASP A 65 3.62 6.22 7.59
N PHE A 66 3.50 4.89 7.65
CA PHE A 66 2.66 4.13 6.72
C PHE A 66 1.17 4.42 6.89
N GLU A 67 0.66 4.53 8.12
CA GLU A 67 -0.73 4.91 8.41
C GLU A 67 -1.07 6.28 7.80
N VAL A 68 -0.24 7.31 8.07
CA VAL A 68 -0.43 8.66 7.50
C VAL A 68 -0.38 8.63 5.97
N PHE A 69 0.50 7.80 5.40
CA PHE A 69 0.55 7.63 3.96
C PHE A 69 -0.76 7.04 3.40
N LEU A 70 -1.28 5.98 4.03
CA LEU A 70 -2.55 5.38 3.63
C LEU A 70 -3.70 6.38 3.72
N GLU A 71 -3.78 7.18 4.78
CA GLU A 71 -4.81 8.23 4.93
C GLU A 71 -4.83 9.24 3.78
N ASN A 72 -3.68 9.52 3.17
CA ASN A 72 -3.54 10.56 2.14
C ASN A 72 -3.53 10.01 0.70
N TYR A 73 -3.22 8.72 0.52
CA TYR A 73 -2.97 8.13 -0.80
C TYR A 73 -3.82 6.87 -1.09
N SER A 74 -4.72 6.49 -0.19
CA SER A 74 -5.61 5.33 -0.33
C SER A 74 -6.37 5.30 -1.66
N ASP A 75 -7.01 6.39 -2.04
CA ASP A 75 -7.75 6.49 -3.31
C ASP A 75 -6.83 6.26 -4.52
N LYS A 76 -5.61 6.81 -4.47
CA LYS A 76 -4.62 6.67 -5.54
C LYS A 76 -4.05 5.24 -5.61
N ILE A 77 -3.94 4.56 -4.47
CA ILE A 77 -3.59 3.14 -4.42
C ILE A 77 -4.66 2.32 -5.12
N VAL A 78 -5.94 2.54 -4.79
CA VAL A 78 -7.06 1.85 -5.42
C VAL A 78 -7.09 2.12 -6.93
N GLU A 79 -6.89 3.38 -7.35
CA GLU A 79 -6.80 3.75 -8.76
C GLU A 79 -5.67 2.99 -9.49
N LYS A 80 -4.47 2.93 -8.90
CA LYS A 80 -3.35 2.16 -9.46
C LYS A 80 -3.66 0.66 -9.50
N TRP A 81 -4.33 0.12 -8.50
CA TRP A 81 -4.75 -1.28 -8.48
C TRP A 81 -5.68 -1.59 -9.65
N ILE A 82 -6.73 -0.77 -9.84
CA ILE A 82 -7.69 -0.91 -10.95
C ILE A 82 -6.95 -0.79 -12.30
N ASN A 83 -6.10 0.22 -12.45
CA ASN A 83 -5.33 0.42 -13.67
C ASN A 83 -4.45 -0.79 -14.02
N TYR A 84 -3.79 -1.39 -13.02
CA TYR A 84 -2.89 -2.52 -13.24
C TYR A 84 -3.61 -3.85 -13.45
N PHE A 85 -4.51 -4.23 -12.54
CA PHE A 85 -5.13 -5.57 -12.53
C PHE A 85 -6.37 -5.68 -13.39
N VAL A 86 -7.15 -4.59 -13.55
CA VAL A 86 -8.40 -4.60 -14.33
C VAL A 86 -8.16 -4.11 -15.76
N TYR A 87 -7.48 -2.97 -15.91
CA TYR A 87 -7.25 -2.36 -17.22
C TYR A 87 -5.94 -2.78 -17.89
N HIS A 88 -5.08 -3.54 -17.22
CA HIS A 88 -3.79 -4.00 -17.73
C HIS A 88 -2.91 -2.85 -18.27
N LYS A 89 -2.96 -1.70 -17.59
CA LYS A 89 -2.14 -0.52 -17.89
C LYS A 89 -0.90 -0.49 -17.01
N ASP A 90 0.16 0.11 -17.53
CA ASP A 90 1.34 0.42 -16.73
C ASP A 90 1.00 1.47 -15.64
N VAL A 91 1.48 1.21 -14.43
CA VAL A 91 1.34 2.12 -13.29
C VAL A 91 2.67 2.83 -13.00
N LYS A 92 2.62 4.15 -12.90
CA LYS A 92 3.81 4.96 -12.58
C LYS A 92 4.22 4.78 -11.12
N PHE A 93 5.51 4.59 -10.89
CA PHE A 93 6.10 4.64 -9.56
C PHE A 93 6.30 6.10 -9.11
N GLU A 94 6.02 6.38 -7.84
CA GLU A 94 6.16 7.71 -7.26
C GLU A 94 6.99 7.69 -5.97
N LYS A 95 8.01 8.55 -5.89
CA LYS A 95 8.87 8.67 -4.71
C LYS A 95 8.54 9.94 -3.94
N ILE A 96 8.11 9.78 -2.69
CA ILE A 96 7.70 10.85 -1.78
C ILE A 96 8.73 10.93 -0.65
N THR A 97 9.63 11.91 -0.75
CA THR A 97 10.67 12.16 0.25
C THR A 97 10.27 13.22 1.27
N LYS A 98 9.27 14.04 0.95
CA LYS A 98 8.72 15.05 1.85
C LYS A 98 7.71 14.40 2.80
N ARG A 99 7.85 14.67 4.09
CA ARG A 99 6.90 14.21 5.11
C ARG A 99 5.52 14.82 4.85
N ILE A 100 4.52 13.96 4.78
CA ILE A 100 3.10 14.33 4.69
C ILE A 100 2.68 14.87 6.07
N LYS A 101 1.85 15.91 6.08
CA LYS A 101 1.36 16.58 7.30
C LYS A 101 -0.09 16.22 7.54
#